data_AF-D5H9D4-F1
#
_entry.id   AF-D5H9D4-F1
#
_cell.length_a   1.000
_cell.length_b   1.000
_cell.length_c   1.000
_cell.angle_alpha   90.00
_cell.angle_beta   90.00
_cell.angle_gamma   90.00
#
_symmetry.space_group_name_H-M   'P 1'
#
loop_
_entity.id
_entity.type
_entity.pdbx_description
1 polymer ?
#
loop_
_entity_poly.entity_id
_entity_poly.type
_entity_poly.pdbx_seq_one_letter_code
_entity_poly.pdbx_strand_id
1 'polypeptide(L)'
;MDVPTVFESTHHPDEDAWGLVYTRFLGRPLGVCTVPLMVGATTSALLKQPIWAYLVWGLPVALILATVWTHFSLSRTPAEISFRPGQAAVRSVYDVLLDRPRDWKPIFNVRTTSFDVELAVGRTTYLLQPTQWPRFGALRDAARESFRPQEASSRA
;
A
#
# COMPACT_ATOMS: atom_id res chain seq x y z
N MET A 1 22.73 -19.07 7.22
CA MET A 1 22.20 -17.69 7.26
C MET A 1 21.28 -17.56 6.07
N ASP A 2 19.99 -17.85 6.25
CA ASP A 2 19.01 -17.73 5.16
C ASP A 2 18.82 -16.26 4.82
N VAL A 3 19.38 -15.85 3.68
CA VAL A 3 19.16 -14.52 3.12
C VAL A 3 17.67 -14.44 2.79
N PRO A 4 16.90 -13.54 3.41
CA PRO A 4 15.47 -13.44 3.15
C PRO A 4 15.25 -13.03 1.69
N THR A 5 14.37 -13.74 0.98
CA THR A 5 14.03 -13.38 -0.40
C THR A 5 13.11 -12.16 -0.35
N VAL A 6 13.61 -11.02 -0.81
CA VAL A 6 12.87 -9.76 -0.86
C VAL A 6 12.30 -9.56 -2.26
N PHE A 7 11.02 -9.22 -2.32
CA PHE A 7 10.31 -8.83 -3.53
C PHE A 7 9.76 -7.42 -3.36
N GLU A 8 9.92 -6.62 -4.40
CA GLU A 8 9.48 -5.23 -4.47
C GLU A 8 8.27 -5.12 -5.40
N SER A 9 7.29 -4.32 -5.00
CA SER A 9 6.11 -4.02 -5.80
C SER A 9 6.40 -2.89 -6.78
N THR A 10 5.54 -2.68 -7.79
CA THR A 10 5.63 -1.52 -8.68
C THR A 10 5.46 -0.17 -7.97
N HIS A 11 5.02 -0.19 -6.71
CA HIS A 11 4.86 0.98 -5.86
C HIS A 11 6.03 1.14 -4.87
N HIS A 12 7.07 0.32 -4.99
CA HIS A 12 8.26 0.44 -4.18
C HIS A 12 8.89 1.83 -4.38
N PRO A 13 9.07 2.61 -3.30
CA PRO A 13 9.90 3.80 -3.36
C PRO A 13 11.35 3.30 -3.42
N ASP A 14 11.93 3.29 -4.62
CA ASP A 14 13.33 2.94 -4.86
C ASP A 14 14.26 3.99 -4.18
N GLU A 15 15.32 4.46 -4.82
CA GLU A 15 16.07 5.65 -4.36
C GLU A 15 15.28 6.99 -4.50
N ASP A 16 14.00 6.92 -4.87
CA ASP A 16 13.17 8.10 -5.13
C ASP A 16 12.94 8.94 -3.86
N ALA A 17 13.21 10.24 -3.99
CA ALA A 17 13.02 11.20 -2.91
C ALA A 17 11.57 11.18 -2.39
N TRP A 18 11.41 11.23 -1.06
CA TRP A 18 10.14 11.17 -0.32
C TRP A 18 9.03 12.04 -0.94
N GLY A 19 9.36 13.24 -1.43
CA GLY A 19 8.41 14.16 -2.06
C GLY A 19 7.85 13.69 -3.41
N LEU A 20 8.60 12.91 -4.18
CA LEU A 20 8.19 12.43 -5.51
C LEU A 20 7.17 11.28 -5.38
N VAL A 21 7.40 10.38 -4.43
CA VAL A 21 6.46 9.31 -4.07
C VAL A 21 5.18 9.91 -3.49
N TYR A 22 5.31 10.89 -2.60
CA TYR A 22 4.17 11.57 -1.98
C TYR A 22 3.31 12.31 -3.00
N THR A 23 3.90 13.05 -3.95
CA THR A 23 3.16 13.78 -4.99
C THR A 23 2.43 12.86 -5.96
N ARG A 24 3.02 11.71 -6.31
CA ARG A 24 2.37 10.70 -7.18
C ARG A 24 1.15 10.06 -6.52
N PHE A 25 1.23 9.77 -5.22
CA PHE A 25 0.10 9.27 -4.45
C PHE A 25 -0.92 10.37 -4.10
N LEU A 26 -0.51 11.65 -4.04
CA LEU A 26 -1.42 12.79 -3.83
C LEU A 26 -2.30 13.10 -5.03
N GLY A 27 -1.83 12.89 -6.26
CA GLY A 27 -2.49 13.42 -7.46
C GLY A 27 -3.96 12.98 -7.59
N ARG A 28 -4.25 11.72 -7.27
CA ARG A 28 -5.60 11.14 -7.35
C ARG A 28 -6.55 11.67 -6.25
N PRO A 29 -6.19 11.65 -4.96
CA PRO A 29 -7.02 12.23 -3.91
C PRO A 29 -7.12 13.75 -3.96
N LEU A 30 -6.08 14.47 -4.40
CA LEU A 30 -6.17 15.90 -4.69
C LEU A 30 -7.24 16.15 -5.75
N GLY A 31 -7.19 15.44 -6.89
CA GLY A 31 -8.22 15.57 -7.92
C GLY A 31 -9.64 15.38 -7.39
N VAL A 32 -9.86 14.37 -6.54
CA VAL A 32 -11.18 14.11 -5.93
C VAL A 32 -11.58 15.20 -4.92
N CYS A 33 -10.65 15.80 -4.18
CA CYS A 33 -10.95 16.87 -3.23
C CYS A 33 -11.09 18.25 -3.91
N THR A 34 -10.38 18.50 -5.01
CA THR A 34 -10.41 19.78 -5.72
C THR A 34 -11.66 19.92 -6.59
N VAL A 35 -12.22 18.82 -7.12
CA VAL A 35 -13.41 18.86 -7.98
C VAL A 35 -14.65 19.43 -7.24
N PRO A 36 -15.04 18.97 -6.04
CA PRO A 36 -16.15 19.56 -5.28
C PRO A 36 -15.90 21.02 -4.89
N LEU A 37 -14.65 21.39 -4.60
CA LEU A 37 -14.27 22.78 -4.32
C LEU A 37 -14.44 23.68 -5.55
N MET A 38 -14.05 23.21 -6.75
CA MET A 38 -14.29 23.93 -8.00
C MET A 38 -15.79 24.08 -8.28
N VAL A 39 -16.58 23.03 -8.09
CA VAL A 39 -18.04 23.06 -8.26
C VAL A 39 -18.68 24.04 -7.28
N GLY A 40 -18.28 23.99 -6.00
CA GLY A 40 -18.75 24.90 -4.96
C GLY A 40 -18.38 26.36 -5.24
N ALA A 41 -17.12 26.62 -5.60
CA ALA A 41 -16.64 27.97 -5.92
C ALA A 41 -17.35 28.56 -7.16
N THR A 42 -17.55 27.74 -8.20
CA THR A 42 -18.27 28.17 -9.42
C THR A 42 -19.73 28.47 -9.12
N THR A 43 -20.38 27.61 -8.33
CA THR A 43 -21.79 27.79 -7.94
C THR A 43 -21.96 29.03 -7.04
N SER A 44 -21.07 29.26 -6.08
CA SER A 44 -21.09 30.45 -5.23
C SER A 44 -20.77 31.75 -5.99
N ALA A 45 -19.89 31.71 -6.99
CA ALA A 45 -19.62 32.84 -7.87
C ALA A 45 -20.85 33.20 -8.73
N LEU A 46 -21.59 32.20 -9.22
CA LEU A 46 -22.87 32.41 -9.90
C LEU A 46 -23.96 32.99 -8.97
N LEU A 47 -23.93 32.62 -7.69
CA LEU A 47 -24.92 33.05 -6.69
C LEU A 47 -24.59 34.39 -5.99
N LYS A 48 -23.48 35.06 -6.34
CA LYS A 48 -22.98 36.29 -5.66
C LYS A 48 -22.86 36.15 -4.13
N GLN A 49 -22.61 34.94 -3.63
CA GLN A 49 -22.50 34.67 -2.20
C GLN A 49 -21.06 34.84 -1.70
N PRO A 50 -20.86 35.25 -0.43
CA PRO A 50 -19.53 35.46 0.13
C PRO A 50 -18.74 34.15 0.17
N ILE A 51 -17.69 34.09 -0.66
CA ILE A 51 -16.83 32.93 -0.93
C ILE A 51 -15.83 32.65 0.21
N TRP A 52 -15.74 33.57 1.18
CA TRP A 52 -14.78 33.55 2.29
C TRP A 52 -14.89 32.29 3.15
N ALA A 53 -16.09 31.74 3.35
CA ALA A 53 -16.27 30.51 4.13
C ALA A 53 -15.62 29.30 3.44
N TYR A 54 -15.73 29.19 2.11
CA TYR A 54 -15.10 28.11 1.35
C TYR A 54 -13.58 28.25 1.26
N LEU A 55 -13.06 29.47 1.16
CA LEU A 55 -11.61 29.71 1.11
C LEU A 55 -10.94 29.54 2.47
N VAL A 56 -11.52 30.08 3.55
CA VAL A 56 -10.92 30.04 4.89
C VAL A 56 -11.11 28.69 5.57
N TRP A 57 -12.24 28.02 5.38
CA TRP A 57 -12.51 26.74 6.03
C TRP A 57 -12.44 25.57 5.06
N GLY A 58 -12.91 25.72 3.82
CA GLY A 58 -12.90 24.65 2.84
C GLY A 58 -11.50 24.25 2.39
N LEU A 59 -10.61 25.22 2.15
CA LEU A 59 -9.23 24.93 1.74
C LEU A 59 -8.44 24.16 2.82
N PRO A 60 -8.35 24.59 4.09
CA PRO A 60 -7.62 23.83 5.10
C PRO A 60 -8.27 22.47 5.39
N VAL A 61 -9.59 22.36 5.38
CA VAL A 61 -10.27 21.06 5.54
C VAL A 61 -9.90 20.11 4.40
N ALA A 62 -9.91 20.58 3.15
CA ALA A 62 -9.52 19.77 2.00
C ALA A 62 -8.05 19.35 2.05
N LEU A 63 -7.16 20.24 2.50
CA LEU A 63 -5.74 19.91 2.68
C LEU A 63 -5.53 18.87 3.77
N ILE A 64 -6.21 19.01 4.92
CA ILE A 64 -6.15 18.02 6.01
C ILE A 64 -6.66 16.67 5.52
N LEU A 65 -7.80 16.64 4.83
CA LEU A 65 -8.38 15.41 4.31
C LEU A 65 -7.48 14.74 3.27
N ALA A 66 -6.90 15.52 2.35
CA ALA A 66 -5.96 15.01 1.35
C ALA A 66 -4.68 14.45 2.01
N THR A 67 -4.18 15.11 3.05
CA THR A 67 -3.00 14.66 3.80
C THR A 67 -3.28 13.35 4.53
N VAL A 68 -4.39 13.28 5.26
CA VAL A 68 -4.82 12.07 5.99
C VAL A 68 -5.07 10.92 5.02
N TRP A 69 -5.75 11.18 3.90
CA TRP A 69 -6.01 10.16 2.89
C TRP A 69 -4.72 9.65 2.24
N THR A 70 -3.79 10.54 1.91
CA THR A 70 -2.49 10.14 1.35
C THR A 70 -1.72 9.29 2.34
N HIS A 71 -1.66 9.70 3.60
CA HIS A 71 -1.00 8.94 4.64
C HIS A 71 -1.63 7.56 4.83
N PHE A 72 -2.96 7.49 4.82
CA PHE A 72 -3.70 6.24 4.88
C PHE A 72 -3.46 5.35 3.65
N SER A 73 -3.39 5.94 2.46
CA SER A 73 -3.08 5.19 1.24
C SER A 73 -1.66 4.62 1.28
N LEU A 74 -0.66 5.42 1.66
CA LEU A 74 0.74 4.99 1.73
C LEU A 74 0.97 3.89 2.76
N SER A 75 0.29 3.96 3.90
CA SER A 75 0.37 2.93 4.96
C SER A 75 -0.38 1.63 4.61
N ARG A 76 -1.33 1.66 3.68
CA ARG A 76 -2.05 0.47 3.22
C ARG A 76 -1.52 -0.13 1.92
N THR A 77 -0.75 0.60 1.14
CA THR A 77 -0.17 0.07 -0.10
C THR A 77 1.09 -0.76 0.20
N PRO A 78 1.09 -2.07 -0.06
CA PRO A 78 2.28 -2.90 0.14
C PRO A 78 3.37 -2.56 -0.89
N ALA A 79 4.57 -2.26 -0.40
CA ALA A 79 5.73 -1.90 -1.21
C ALA A 79 6.75 -3.05 -1.28
N GLU A 80 7.01 -3.72 -0.16
CA GLU A 80 7.95 -4.85 -0.10
C GLU A 80 7.27 -6.04 0.57
N ILE A 81 7.62 -7.24 0.09
CA ILE A 81 7.35 -8.50 0.79
C ILE A 81 8.66 -9.27 0.89
N SER A 82 9.05 -9.60 2.11
CA SER A 82 10.20 -10.45 2.40
C SER A 82 9.73 -11.80 2.92
N PHE A 83 10.28 -12.89 2.40
CA PHE A 83 9.97 -14.24 2.85
C PHE A 83 11.13 -14.87 3.64
N ARG A 84 10.77 -15.65 4.66
CA ARG A 84 11.61 -16.58 5.41
C ARG A 84 10.86 -17.92 5.55
N PRO A 85 11.53 -19.03 5.88
CA PRO A 85 10.83 -20.30 6.11
C PRO A 85 9.73 -20.15 7.16
N GLY A 86 8.46 -20.37 6.78
CA GLY A 86 7.27 -20.25 7.64
C GLY A 86 6.85 -18.83 8.03
N GLN A 87 7.55 -17.78 7.59
CA GLN A 87 7.28 -16.40 7.98
C GLN A 87 7.36 -15.44 6.79
N ALA A 88 6.52 -14.41 6.81
CA ALA A 88 6.57 -13.31 5.85
C ALA A 88 6.56 -11.97 6.59
N ALA A 89 7.29 -11.00 6.05
CA ALA A 89 7.23 -9.61 6.46
C ALA A 89 6.71 -8.78 5.28
N VAL A 90 5.63 -8.03 5.50
CA VAL A 90 5.06 -7.11 4.52
C VAL A 90 5.34 -5.70 5.00
N ARG A 91 5.94 -4.86 4.16
CA ARG A 91 6.14 -3.43 4.44
C ARG A 91 5.30 -2.60 3.49
N SER A 92 4.60 -1.62 4.05
CA SER A 92 3.91 -0.61 3.25
C SER A 92 4.90 0.39 2.67
N VAL A 93 4.49 1.17 1.66
CA VAL A 93 5.30 2.29 1.14
C VAL A 93 5.74 3.21 2.27
N TYR A 94 4.85 3.48 3.23
CA TYR A 94 5.16 4.28 4.40
C TYR A 94 6.25 3.65 5.30
N ASP A 95 6.20 2.33 5.52
CA ASP A 95 7.18 1.62 6.35
C ASP A 95 8.56 1.52 5.69
N VAL A 96 8.60 1.45 4.36
CA VAL A 96 9.85 1.49 3.59
C VAL A 96 10.48 2.88 3.69
N LEU A 97 9.69 3.94 3.48
CA LEU A 97 10.16 5.33 3.56
C LEU A 97 10.69 5.72 4.96
N LEU A 98 10.13 5.14 6.02
CA LEU A 98 10.57 5.38 7.41
C LEU A 98 11.67 4.44 7.89
N ASP A 99 12.19 3.61 6.99
CA ASP A 99 13.12 2.53 7.29
C ASP A 99 12.71 1.69 8.52
N ARG A 100 11.41 1.40 8.63
CA ARG A 100 10.90 0.60 9.75
C ARG A 100 11.43 -0.82 9.69
N PRO A 101 11.79 -1.43 10.84
CA PRO A 101 12.26 -2.81 10.87
C PRO A 101 11.19 -3.77 10.33
N ARG A 102 11.64 -4.84 9.67
CA ARG A 102 10.76 -5.89 9.12
C ARG A 102 10.01 -6.60 10.25
N ASP A 103 8.69 -6.48 10.24
CA ASP A 103 7.80 -7.17 11.16
C ASP A 103 7.49 -8.57 10.64
N TRP A 104 8.22 -9.57 11.14
CA TRP A 104 8.09 -10.98 10.72
C TRP A 104 6.87 -11.62 11.36
N LYS A 105 5.95 -12.10 10.53
CA LYS A 105 4.72 -12.76 10.98
C LYS A 105 4.59 -14.14 10.38
N PRO A 106 3.99 -15.09 11.11
CA PRO A 106 3.77 -16.44 10.60
C PRO A 106 2.83 -16.40 9.38
N ILE A 107 3.14 -17.24 8.40
CA ILE A 107 2.27 -17.46 7.23
C ILE A 107 1.26 -18.55 7.63
N PHE A 108 -0.02 -18.20 7.64
CA PHE A 108 -1.09 -19.15 8.00
C PHE A 108 -1.70 -19.84 6.79
N ASN A 109 -1.74 -19.16 5.65
CA ASN A 109 -2.33 -19.71 4.43
C ASN A 109 -1.72 -19.04 3.21
N VAL A 110 -1.49 -19.83 2.17
CA VAL A 110 -1.08 -19.35 0.85
C VAL A 110 -1.95 -20.00 -0.20
N ARG A 111 -2.78 -19.20 -0.84
CA ARG A 111 -3.57 -19.62 -2.00
C ARG A 111 -2.98 -18.98 -3.24
N THR A 112 -2.46 -19.80 -4.12
CA THR A 112 -1.88 -19.34 -5.39
C THR A 112 -2.83 -19.66 -6.54
N THR A 113 -3.32 -18.62 -7.21
CA THR A 113 -4.04 -18.71 -8.48
C THR A 113 -3.12 -18.23 -9.61
N SER A 114 -3.50 -18.44 -10.86
CA SER A 114 -2.79 -17.88 -12.02
C SER A 114 -2.82 -16.35 -12.07
N PHE A 115 -3.81 -15.72 -11.45
CA PHE A 115 -4.08 -14.27 -11.53
C PHE A 115 -3.87 -13.52 -10.22
N ASP A 116 -3.69 -14.22 -9.11
CA ASP A 116 -3.59 -13.65 -7.77
C ASP A 116 -2.93 -14.63 -6.81
N VAL A 117 -2.21 -14.10 -5.83
CA VAL A 117 -1.71 -14.87 -4.68
C VAL A 117 -2.33 -14.26 -3.43
N GLU A 118 -3.15 -15.05 -2.75
CA GLU A 118 -3.72 -14.71 -1.45
C GLU A 118 -2.78 -15.22 -0.36
N LEU A 119 -2.21 -14.30 0.41
CA LEU A 119 -1.22 -14.55 1.44
C LEU A 119 -1.79 -14.12 2.80
N ALA A 120 -2.14 -15.07 3.65
CA ALA A 120 -2.56 -14.80 5.02
C ALA A 120 -1.34 -14.77 5.95
N VAL A 121 -0.97 -13.57 6.40
CA VAL A 121 0.21 -13.31 7.23
C VAL A 121 -0.25 -12.70 8.56
N GLY A 122 0.01 -13.41 9.67
CA GLY A 122 -0.47 -12.95 10.97
C GLY A 122 -2.00 -12.86 11.03
N ARG A 123 -2.54 -11.65 11.16
CA ARG A 123 -4.01 -11.38 11.20
C ARG A 123 -4.53 -10.71 9.92
N THR A 124 -3.70 -10.61 8.89
CA THR A 124 -4.02 -9.83 7.69
C THR A 124 -3.85 -10.70 6.45
N THR A 125 -4.87 -10.69 5.60
CA THR A 125 -4.83 -11.35 4.30
C THR A 125 -4.47 -10.33 3.24
N TYR A 126 -3.41 -10.60 2.50
CA TYR A 126 -2.93 -9.78 1.40
C TYR A 126 -3.25 -10.47 0.08
N LEU A 127 -3.83 -9.72 -0.86
CA LEU A 127 -4.08 -10.21 -2.21
C LEU A 127 -3.06 -9.56 -3.16
N LEU A 128 -2.15 -10.38 -3.67
CA LEU A 128 -1.04 -9.97 -4.50
C LEU A 128 -1.38 -10.22 -5.96
N GLN A 129 -1.34 -9.18 -6.79
CA GLN A 129 -1.73 -9.26 -8.20
C GLN A 129 -0.52 -9.10 -9.13
N PRO A 130 -0.48 -9.78 -10.29
CA PRO A 130 0.62 -9.66 -11.25
C PRO A 130 0.87 -8.22 -11.72
N THR A 131 -0.18 -7.40 -11.80
CA THR A 131 -0.13 -5.99 -12.19
C THR A 131 0.67 -5.11 -11.22
N GLN A 132 0.78 -5.53 -9.96
CA GLN A 132 1.44 -4.79 -8.89
C GLN A 132 2.83 -5.34 -8.55
N TRP A 133 3.19 -6.50 -9.09
CA TRP A 133 4.41 -7.24 -8.71
C TRP A 133 5.18 -7.66 -9.97
N PRO A 134 6.26 -6.95 -10.35
CA PRO A 134 7.00 -7.21 -11.59
C PRO A 134 7.56 -8.63 -11.67
N ARG A 135 7.94 -9.19 -10.51
CA ARG A 135 8.48 -10.55 -10.36
C ARG A 135 7.43 -11.51 -9.77
N PHE A 136 6.17 -11.39 -10.20
CA PHE A 136 5.04 -12.15 -9.65
C PHE A 136 5.25 -13.68 -9.66
N GLY A 137 5.84 -14.24 -10.73
CA GLY A 137 6.11 -15.67 -10.81
C GLY A 137 7.05 -16.15 -9.69
N ALA A 138 8.17 -15.46 -9.51
CA ALA A 138 9.13 -15.77 -8.46
C ALA A 138 8.56 -15.51 -7.05
N LEU A 139 7.73 -14.47 -6.89
CA LEU A 139 7.02 -14.20 -5.65
C LEU A 139 6.06 -15.33 -5.29
N ARG A 140 5.29 -15.82 -6.27
CA ARG A 140 4.35 -16.94 -6.07
C ARG A 140 5.08 -18.20 -5.67
N ASP A 141 6.20 -18.50 -6.33
CA ASP A 141 6.98 -19.69 -6.06
C ASP A 141 7.65 -19.60 -4.68
N ALA A 142 8.17 -18.44 -4.30
CA ALA A 142 8.70 -18.18 -2.95
C ALA A 142 7.61 -18.20 -1.86
N ALA A 143 6.42 -17.68 -2.12
CA ALA A 143 5.28 -17.78 -1.20
C ALA A 143 4.88 -19.24 -0.97
N ARG A 144 4.85 -20.04 -2.04
CA ARG A 144 4.57 -21.48 -1.95
C ARG A 144 5.65 -22.23 -1.19
N GLU A 145 6.92 -21.92 -1.46
CA GLU A 145 8.05 -22.58 -0.80
C GLU A 145 8.20 -22.17 0.67
N SER A 146 7.94 -20.90 1.00
CA SER A 146 7.95 -20.42 2.39
C SER A 146 6.79 -20.95 3.23
N PHE A 147 5.65 -21.28 2.62
CA PHE A 147 4.54 -21.99 3.27
C PHE A 147 4.76 -23.51 3.37
N ARG A 148 5.69 -24.07 2.59
CA ARG A 148 6.18 -25.43 2.82
C ARG A 148 7.16 -25.42 4.00
N PRO A 149 6.66 -25.50 5.23
CA PRO A 149 7.31 -26.45 6.15
C PRO A 149 6.29 -27.19 7.03
N GLN A 150 6.44 -28.52 7.16
CA GLN A 150 5.77 -29.44 8.13
C GLN A 150 4.44 -30.15 7.77
N GLU A 151 4.00 -30.29 6.51
CA GLU A 151 2.99 -31.33 6.20
C GLU A 151 3.47 -32.77 6.51
N ALA A 152 4.77 -32.97 6.74
CA ALA A 152 5.36 -34.25 7.14
C ALA A 152 5.30 -34.55 8.66
N SER A 153 4.90 -33.61 9.53
CA SER A 153 4.97 -33.82 11.00
C SER A 153 3.63 -33.95 11.71
N SER A 154 2.49 -33.83 11.02
CA SER A 154 1.16 -34.03 11.63
C SER A 154 0.50 -35.38 11.26
N ARG A 155 1.27 -36.32 10.71
CA ARG A 155 0.88 -37.73 10.49
C ARG A 155 1.94 -38.66 11.08
N ALA A 156 2.13 -38.60 12.40
CA ALA A 156 2.80 -39.65 13.16
C ALA A 156 1.90 -40.01 14.35
#